data_AF-T0YZN3-F1
#
_entry.id   AF-T0YZN3-F1
#
_cell.length_a   1.000
_cell.length_b   1.000
_cell.length_c   1.000
_cell.angle_alpha   90.00
_cell.angle_beta   90.00
_cell.angle_gamma   90.00
#
_symmetry.space_group_name_H-M   'P 1'
#
loop_
_entity.id
_entity.type
_entity.pdbx_description
1 polymer ?
#
loop_
_entity_poly.entity_id
_entity_poly.type
_entity_poly.pdbx_seq_one_letter_code
_entity_poly.pdbx_strand_id
1 'polypeptide(L)'
;HRDLTELEAPEEHANFITRALELRGVQIPRPQDFPLDDIVQVVQAASGHAPVIGVHVDSEEESEVCYIGRLLGLEDDGFNMQEVSPDAEWLTEPSFFAWSEVSTVSFREPYGLALAEVAGAAPALKLDGPDVGRCIEHRAQRAAPAPRRARA
;
A
#
# COMPACT_ATOMS: atom_id res chain seq x y z
N HIS A 1 14.45 1.73 -15.67
CA HIS A 1 13.52 2.86 -15.44
C HIS A 1 12.88 3.21 -16.78
N ARG A 2 11.55 3.08 -16.91
CA ARG A 2 10.80 3.44 -18.12
C ARG A 2 10.55 4.95 -18.08
N ASP A 3 10.78 5.64 -19.18
CA ASP A 3 10.46 7.06 -19.29
C ASP A 3 8.93 7.23 -19.19
N LEU A 4 8.47 8.02 -18.23
CA LEU A 4 7.04 8.28 -17.96
C LEU A 4 6.53 9.54 -18.67
N THR A 5 7.37 10.21 -19.49
CA THR A 5 6.97 11.42 -20.22
C THR A 5 6.16 11.13 -21.48
N GLU A 6 6.17 9.89 -21.97
CA GLU A 6 5.37 9.42 -23.10
C GLU A 6 4.31 8.41 -22.65
N LEU A 7 3.05 8.69 -22.97
CA LEU A 7 1.93 7.79 -22.70
C LEU A 7 1.61 6.96 -23.95
N GLU A 8 1.90 5.67 -23.91
CA GLU A 8 1.40 4.72 -24.91
C GLU A 8 -0.08 4.42 -24.62
N ALA A 9 -0.96 5.08 -25.37
CA ALA A 9 -2.40 4.85 -25.31
C ALA A 9 -2.96 4.59 -26.73
N PRO A 10 -3.72 3.49 -26.93
CA PRO A 10 -4.04 2.43 -25.96
C PRO A 10 -2.87 1.46 -25.73
N GLU A 11 -2.87 0.80 -24.58
CA GLU A 11 -1.91 -0.28 -24.26
C GLU A 11 -1.99 -1.43 -25.30
N GLU A 12 -0.87 -2.12 -25.54
CA GLU A 12 -0.71 -3.21 -26.53
C GLU A 12 -1.80 -4.31 -26.43
N HIS A 13 -2.42 -4.48 -25.27
CA HIS A 13 -3.44 -5.51 -25.02
C HIS A 13 -4.78 -4.95 -24.51
N ALA A 14 -5.06 -3.66 -24.75
CA ALA A 14 -6.27 -2.99 -24.25
C ALA A 14 -7.58 -3.69 -24.64
N ASN A 15 -7.67 -4.28 -25.85
CA ASN A 15 -8.87 -5.01 -26.30
C ASN A 15 -9.13 -6.28 -25.48
N PHE A 16 -8.08 -7.03 -25.15
CA PHE A 16 -8.20 -8.23 -24.33
C PHE A 16 -8.66 -7.84 -22.91
N ILE A 17 -8.03 -6.84 -22.31
CA ILE A 17 -8.35 -6.35 -20.96
C ILE A 17 -9.81 -5.88 -20.90
N THR A 18 -10.22 -5.03 -21.84
CA THR A 18 -11.60 -4.52 -21.92
C THR A 18 -12.59 -5.68 -21.99
N ARG A 19 -12.35 -6.65 -22.88
CA ARG A 19 -13.25 -7.81 -23.01
C ARG A 19 -13.27 -8.70 -21.78
N ALA A 20 -12.13 -8.89 -21.11
CA ALA A 20 -12.04 -9.66 -19.88
C ALA A 20 -12.82 -9.00 -18.73
N LEU A 21 -12.76 -7.67 -18.62
CA LEU A 21 -13.50 -6.89 -17.62
C LEU A 21 -15.02 -6.99 -17.86
N GLU A 22 -15.47 -6.84 -19.11
CA GLU A 22 -16.88 -7.01 -19.50
C GLU A 22 -17.42 -8.39 -19.11
N LEU A 23 -16.69 -9.46 -19.47
CA LEU A 23 -17.10 -10.83 -19.19
C LEU A 23 -17.17 -11.12 -17.68
N ARG A 24 -16.32 -10.48 -16.89
CA ARG A 24 -16.31 -10.62 -15.42
C ARG A 24 -17.30 -9.69 -14.72
N GLY A 25 -17.99 -8.81 -15.46
CA GLY A 25 -18.86 -7.79 -14.88
C GLY A 25 -18.12 -6.80 -13.97
N VAL A 26 -16.81 -6.64 -14.16
CA VAL A 26 -15.97 -5.76 -13.35
C VAL A 26 -16.08 -4.35 -13.90
N GLN A 27 -16.55 -3.43 -13.06
CA GLN A 27 -16.55 -2.00 -13.34
C GLN A 27 -15.41 -1.37 -12.54
N ILE A 28 -14.47 -0.73 -13.24
CA ILE A 28 -13.39 0.05 -12.62
C ILE A 28 -13.83 1.51 -12.64
N PRO A 29 -14.39 2.05 -11.55
CA PRO A 29 -14.76 3.45 -11.51
C PRO A 29 -13.49 4.28 -11.61
N ARG A 30 -13.44 5.16 -12.61
CA ARG A 30 -12.36 6.14 -12.74
C ARG A 30 -12.50 7.17 -11.61
N PRO A 31 -11.48 7.36 -10.77
CA PRO A 31 -11.45 8.50 -9.86
C PRO A 31 -11.48 9.79 -10.69
N GLN A 32 -12.47 10.65 -10.44
CA GLN A 32 -12.51 11.99 -11.05
C GLN A 32 -11.60 12.91 -10.24
N ASP A 33 -10.84 13.77 -10.93
CA ASP A 33 -10.00 14.81 -10.32
C ASP A 33 -9.01 14.28 -9.27
N PHE A 34 -8.43 13.10 -9.51
CA PHE A 34 -7.42 12.53 -8.60
C PHE A 34 -6.13 13.35 -8.67
N PRO A 35 -5.64 13.88 -7.53
CA PRO A 35 -4.49 14.78 -7.53
C PRO A 35 -3.20 13.99 -7.72
N LEU A 36 -2.57 14.11 -8.88
CA LEU A 36 -1.31 13.43 -9.20
C LEU A 36 -0.08 14.36 -9.13
N ASP A 37 -0.30 15.66 -8.89
CA ASP A 37 0.76 16.67 -8.88
C ASP A 37 1.61 16.65 -7.60
N ASP A 38 1.09 16.03 -6.52
CA ASP A 38 1.72 16.02 -5.21
C ASP A 38 1.45 14.69 -4.49
N ILE A 39 2.52 14.00 -4.07
CA ILE A 39 2.44 12.70 -3.38
C ILE A 39 1.65 12.79 -2.07
N VAL A 40 1.71 13.92 -1.37
CA VAL A 40 0.95 14.14 -0.13
C VAL A 40 -0.55 14.08 -0.44
N GLN A 41 -0.96 14.74 -1.52
CA GLN A 41 -2.35 14.73 -1.98
C GLN A 41 -2.77 13.36 -2.52
N VAL A 42 -1.87 12.63 -3.20
CA VAL A 42 -2.10 11.25 -3.65
C VAL A 42 -2.44 10.34 -2.47
N VAL A 43 -1.60 10.32 -1.42
CA VAL A 43 -1.81 9.47 -0.24
C VAL A 43 -3.10 9.84 0.48
N GLN A 44 -3.36 11.14 0.64
CA GLN A 44 -4.60 11.61 1.26
C GLN A 44 -5.83 11.18 0.43
N ALA A 45 -5.82 11.37 -0.88
CA ALA A 45 -6.90 10.99 -1.77
C ALA A 45 -7.12 9.46 -1.78
N ALA A 46 -6.04 8.68 -1.88
CA ALA A 46 -6.09 7.21 -1.83
C ALA A 46 -6.76 6.71 -0.55
N SER A 47 -6.42 7.29 0.61
CA SER A 47 -7.03 6.96 1.90
C SER A 47 -8.53 7.27 1.96
N GLY A 48 -9.02 8.23 1.17
CA GLY A 48 -10.44 8.54 1.04
C GLY A 48 -11.21 7.53 0.15
N HIS A 49 -10.51 6.77 -0.69
CA HIS A 49 -11.13 5.82 -1.63
C HIS A 49 -11.22 4.38 -1.12
N ALA A 50 -10.49 4.02 -0.06
CA ALA A 50 -10.45 2.67 0.48
C ALA A 50 -10.16 2.68 2.00
N PRO A 51 -10.63 1.67 2.75
CA PRO A 51 -10.32 1.55 4.19
C PRO A 51 -8.83 1.30 4.47
N VAL A 52 -8.11 0.78 3.48
CA VAL A 52 -6.65 0.59 3.48
C VAL A 52 -6.04 0.99 2.15
N ILE A 53 -4.79 1.43 2.19
CA ILE A 53 -3.92 1.68 1.05
C ILE A 53 -2.73 0.71 1.09
N GLY A 54 -2.18 0.39 -0.07
CA GLY A 54 -0.90 -0.28 -0.21
C GLY A 54 0.19 0.75 -0.49
N VAL A 55 1.32 0.62 0.19
CA VAL A 55 2.50 1.48 0.04
C VAL A 55 3.68 0.57 -0.27
N HIS A 56 4.26 0.77 -1.44
CA HIS A 56 5.48 0.10 -1.83
C HIS A 56 6.66 1.02 -1.55
N VAL A 57 7.72 0.45 -0.99
CA VAL A 57 8.95 1.18 -0.69
C VAL A 57 10.14 0.53 -1.39
N ASP A 58 10.99 1.38 -1.96
CA ASP A 58 12.28 1.01 -2.52
C ASP A 58 13.36 1.25 -1.47
N SER A 59 13.78 0.18 -0.79
CA SER A 59 14.96 0.23 0.08
C SER A 59 16.21 -0.21 -0.68
N GLU A 60 17.37 0.37 -0.38
CA GLU A 60 18.63 0.07 -1.09
C GLU A 60 19.07 -1.41 -0.96
N GLU A 61 18.56 -2.14 0.05
CA GLU A 61 19.03 -3.49 0.41
C GLU A 61 18.05 -4.63 0.06
N GLU A 62 16.77 -4.36 -0.19
CA GLU A 62 15.75 -5.39 -0.42
C GLU A 62 14.89 -5.13 -1.67
N SER A 63 14.29 -6.22 -2.20
CA SER A 63 13.23 -6.12 -3.21
C SER A 63 12.07 -5.30 -2.68
N GLU A 64 11.49 -4.43 -3.50
CA GLU A 64 10.31 -3.60 -3.21
C GLU A 64 9.31 -4.32 -2.29
N VAL A 65 9.09 -3.75 -1.09
CA VAL A 65 8.21 -4.32 -0.07
C VAL A 65 6.88 -3.56 -0.07
N CYS A 66 5.76 -4.29 -0.10
CA CYS A 66 4.42 -3.73 -0.03
C CYS A 66 3.84 -3.83 1.38
N TYR A 67 3.48 -2.69 1.95
CA TYR A 67 2.82 -2.55 3.24
C TYR A 67 1.36 -2.14 3.04
N ILE A 68 0.44 -2.73 3.81
CA ILE A 68 -1.00 -2.44 3.69
C ILE A 68 -1.49 -1.92 5.02
N GLY A 69 -2.26 -0.84 5.02
CA GLY A 69 -2.78 -0.25 6.25
C GLY A 69 -3.66 0.97 6.05
N ARG A 70 -4.12 1.54 7.17
CA ARG A 70 -4.91 2.78 7.17
C ARG A 70 -3.99 3.97 7.45
N LEU A 71 -4.23 5.07 6.75
CA LEU A 71 -3.55 6.34 7.03
C LEU A 71 -3.96 6.88 8.40
N LEU A 72 -2.97 7.28 9.21
CA LEU A 72 -3.17 7.88 10.53
C LEU A 72 -2.98 9.40 10.51
N GLY A 73 -1.99 9.88 9.78
CA GLY A 73 -1.62 11.28 9.71
C GLY A 73 -0.49 11.51 8.71
N LEU A 74 -0.38 12.76 8.28
CA LEU A 74 0.67 13.25 7.39
C LEU A 74 1.67 14.06 8.21
N GLU A 75 2.94 13.98 7.82
CA GLU A 75 4.05 14.74 8.38
C GLU A 75 4.85 15.41 7.24
N ASP A 76 5.76 16.32 7.59
CA ASP A 76 6.52 17.09 6.59
C ASP A 76 7.46 16.20 5.76
N ASP A 77 8.02 15.15 6.36
CA ASP A 77 8.98 14.22 5.75
C ASP A 77 8.40 12.83 5.46
N GLY A 78 7.14 12.58 5.81
CA GLY A 78 6.48 11.31 5.55
C GLY A 78 5.04 11.23 6.04
N PHE A 79 4.61 10.03 6.38
CA PHE A 79 3.27 9.79 6.94
C PHE A 79 3.26 8.52 7.79
N ASN A 80 2.26 8.43 8.67
CA ASN A 80 2.07 7.29 9.55
C ASN A 80 0.89 6.44 9.09
N MET A 81 1.07 5.12 9.16
CA MET A 81 0.01 4.15 8.94
C MET A 81 -0.16 3.21 10.13
N GLN A 82 -1.39 2.74 10.31
CA GLN A 82 -1.66 1.55 11.10
C GLN A 82 -1.74 0.38 10.12
N GLU A 83 -0.73 -0.48 10.14
CA GLU A 83 -0.64 -1.60 9.24
C GLU A 83 -1.57 -2.76 9.62
N VAL A 84 -1.94 -3.55 8.62
CA VAL A 84 -2.54 -4.86 8.79
C VAL A 84 -1.53 -5.93 8.37
N SER A 85 -1.30 -6.92 9.24
CA SER A 85 -0.39 -8.02 8.97
C SER A 85 -0.94 -8.96 7.89
N PRO A 86 -0.09 -9.81 7.29
CA PRO A 86 -0.55 -10.84 6.35
C PRO A 86 -1.58 -11.84 6.94
N ASP A 87 -1.62 -11.96 8.27
CA ASP A 87 -2.58 -12.77 9.03
C ASP A 87 -3.89 -12.02 9.33
N ALA A 88 -4.08 -10.83 8.74
CA ALA A 88 -5.22 -9.94 8.94
C ALA A 88 -5.34 -9.42 10.40
N GLU A 89 -4.22 -9.11 11.03
CA GLU A 89 -4.19 -8.51 12.36
C GLU A 89 -3.71 -7.06 12.28
N TRP A 90 -4.48 -6.13 12.84
CA TRP A 90 -4.06 -4.74 12.97
C TRP A 90 -2.89 -4.61 13.93
N LEU A 91 -1.83 -3.95 13.47
CA LEU A 91 -0.71 -3.59 14.33
C LEU A 91 -1.13 -2.45 15.27
N THR A 92 -0.60 -2.49 16.49
CA THR A 92 -0.93 -1.50 17.53
C THR A 92 0.10 -0.38 17.63
N GLU A 93 1.26 -0.59 17.01
CA GLU A 93 2.32 0.40 16.85
C GLU A 93 2.19 1.00 15.45
N PRO A 94 2.19 2.34 15.32
CA PRO A 94 2.17 2.99 14.01
C PRO A 94 3.53 2.79 13.31
N SER A 95 3.47 2.74 11.98
CA SER A 95 4.64 2.68 11.13
C SER A 95 4.75 3.96 10.32
N PHE A 96 5.97 4.50 10.26
CA PHE A 96 6.29 5.72 9.53
C PHE A 96 6.90 5.38 8.17
N PHE A 97 6.50 6.11 7.14
CA PHE A 97 7.00 6.00 5.78
C PHE A 97 7.46 7.37 5.28
N ALA A 98 8.74 7.49 4.93
CA ALA A 98 9.33 8.70 4.41
C ALA A 98 8.91 8.96 2.95
N TRP A 99 8.71 10.21 2.56
CA TRP A 99 8.34 10.51 1.17
C TRP A 99 9.37 10.04 0.14
N SER A 100 10.65 9.98 0.53
CA SER A 100 11.76 9.59 -0.36
C SER A 100 11.83 8.11 -0.66
N GLU A 101 11.19 7.24 0.13
CA GLU A 101 11.27 5.78 -0.05
C GLU A 101 10.03 5.21 -0.77
N VAL A 102 8.94 5.97 -0.86
CA VAL A 102 7.71 5.51 -1.50
C VAL A 102 7.84 5.46 -3.01
N SER A 103 7.71 4.26 -3.58
CA SER A 103 7.75 4.00 -5.02
C SER A 103 6.34 3.97 -5.63
N THR A 104 5.39 3.34 -4.94
CA THR A 104 4.02 3.11 -5.44
C THR A 104 2.98 3.21 -4.33
N VAL A 105 1.88 3.92 -4.58
CA VAL A 105 0.68 3.93 -3.74
C VAL A 105 -0.46 3.24 -4.48
N SER A 106 -1.03 2.20 -3.88
CA SER A 106 -2.18 1.46 -4.40
C SER A 106 -3.38 1.59 -3.48
N PHE A 107 -4.59 1.51 -4.04
CA PHE A 107 -5.83 1.51 -3.27
C PHE A 107 -6.88 0.66 -3.96
N ARG A 108 -7.84 0.14 -3.17
CA ARG A 108 -8.90 -0.79 -3.62
C ARG A 108 -8.35 -2.08 -4.23
N GLU A 109 -7.16 -2.49 -3.81
CA GLU A 109 -6.59 -3.76 -4.24
C GLU A 109 -7.35 -4.93 -3.60
N PRO A 110 -7.68 -6.00 -4.35
CA PRO A 110 -8.46 -7.11 -3.83
C PRO A 110 -7.87 -7.76 -2.56
N TYR A 111 -6.54 -7.86 -2.49
CA TYR A 111 -5.86 -8.43 -1.33
C TYR A 111 -5.97 -7.52 -0.10
N GLY A 112 -5.70 -6.21 -0.24
CA GLY A 112 -5.84 -5.26 0.86
C GLY A 112 -7.28 -5.13 1.37
N LEU A 113 -8.26 -5.12 0.45
CA LEU A 113 -9.68 -5.13 0.83
C LEU A 113 -10.06 -6.39 1.63
N ALA A 114 -9.61 -7.57 1.18
CA ALA A 114 -9.86 -8.82 1.89
C ALA A 114 -9.22 -8.83 3.30
N LEU A 115 -7.99 -8.32 3.44
CA LEU A 115 -7.33 -8.17 4.74
C LEU A 115 -8.13 -7.27 5.66
N ALA A 116 -8.57 -6.10 5.19
CA ALA A 116 -9.37 -5.17 5.98
C ALA A 116 -10.73 -5.77 6.40
N GLU A 117 -11.37 -6.54 5.53
CA GLU A 117 -12.63 -7.23 5.83
C GLU A 117 -12.45 -8.30 6.93
N VAL A 118 -11.39 -9.10 6.86
CA VAL A 118 -11.09 -10.13 7.88
C VAL A 118 -10.63 -9.51 9.19
N ALA A 119 -9.78 -8.49 9.14
CA ALA A 119 -9.25 -7.80 10.32
C ALA A 119 -10.31 -7.00 11.08
N GLY A 120 -11.37 -6.54 10.38
CA GLY A 120 -12.44 -5.75 10.95
C GLY A 120 -11.98 -4.35 11.38
N ALA A 121 -12.62 -3.80 12.42
CA ALA A 121 -12.33 -2.45 12.88
C ALA A 121 -10.93 -2.33 13.51
N ALA A 122 -10.16 -1.34 13.07
CA ALA A 122 -8.83 -1.07 13.61
C ALA A 122 -8.90 -0.69 15.10
N PRO A 123 -8.09 -1.33 15.97
CA PRO A 123 -8.04 -1.01 17.40
C PRO A 123 -7.32 0.32 17.62
N ALA A 124 -7.48 0.88 18.82
CA ALA A 124 -6.70 2.04 19.25
C ALA A 124 -5.20 1.72 19.27
N LEU A 125 -4.40 2.71 18.88
CA LEU A 125 -2.94 2.61 18.90
C LEU A 125 -2.41 2.62 20.34
N LYS A 126 -1.31 1.90 20.57
CA LYS A 126 -0.51 2.05 21.79
C LYS A 126 0.49 3.19 21.58
N LEU A 127 0.17 4.35 22.13
CA LEU A 127 1.05 5.53 22.10
C LEU A 127 2.02 5.51 23.30
N ASP A 128 2.82 4.45 23.43
CA ASP A 128 3.77 4.31 24.56
C ASP A 128 5.21 4.46 24.05
N GLY A 129 5.73 5.69 23.97
CA GLY A 129 7.17 5.96 23.82
C GLY A 129 7.54 7.27 23.10
N PRO A 130 8.65 7.96 23.46
CA PRO A 130 9.00 9.31 22.97
C PRO A 130 9.74 9.32 21.61
N ASP A 131 9.60 8.27 20.80
CA ASP A 131 10.36 8.13 19.55
C ASP A 131 9.44 7.65 18.42
N VAL A 132 8.62 8.56 17.90
CA VAL A 132 7.76 8.35 16.72
C VAL A 132 8.59 8.44 15.41
N GLY A 133 9.93 8.58 15.49
CA GLY A 133 10.77 8.92 14.34
C GLY A 133 11.81 7.89 13.88
N ARG A 134 11.89 6.67 14.44
CA ARG A 134 12.91 5.67 14.04
C ARG A 134 12.48 4.22 14.18
N CYS A 135 11.60 3.75 13.31
CA CYS A 135 11.32 2.31 13.20
C CYS A 135 11.30 1.81 11.76
N ILE A 136 12.27 2.22 10.92
CA ILE A 136 12.44 1.65 9.57
C ILE A 136 13.49 0.53 9.57
N GLU A 137 14.52 0.57 10.43
CA GLU A 137 15.68 -0.35 10.31
C GLU A 137 15.47 -1.77 10.84
N HIS A 138 14.41 -2.08 11.61
CA HIS A 138 14.36 -3.35 12.37
C HIS A 138 13.31 -4.38 11.95
N ARG A 139 12.48 -4.13 10.93
CA ARG A 139 11.32 -5.02 10.63
C ARG A 139 11.31 -5.72 9.28
N ALA A 140 12.14 -5.30 8.32
CA ALA A 140 12.40 -6.06 7.08
C ALA A 140 12.82 -7.53 7.39
N GLN A 141 13.51 -7.75 8.50
CA GLN A 141 13.98 -9.08 8.92
C GLN A 141 12.91 -10.04 9.47
N ARG A 142 11.65 -9.61 9.68
CA ARG A 142 10.58 -10.49 10.22
C ARG A 142 9.57 -10.99 9.20
N ALA A 143 9.64 -10.53 7.95
CA ALA A 143 8.83 -11.06 6.85
C ALA A 143 9.56 -12.17 6.08
N ALA A 144 10.27 -13.07 6.77
CA ALA A 144 10.81 -14.27 6.14
C ALA A 144 9.67 -15.30 5.95
N PRO A 145 9.37 -15.76 4.71
CA PRO A 145 8.45 -16.86 4.53
C PRO A 145 9.02 -18.12 5.18
N ALA A 146 8.21 -18.78 6.03
CA ALA A 146 8.57 -20.04 6.65
C ALA A 146 9.08 -21.06 5.61
N PRO A 147 10.16 -21.81 5.89
CA PRO A 147 10.72 -22.74 4.91
C PRO A 147 9.70 -23.82 4.57
N ARG A 148 9.30 -23.88 3.29
CA ARG A 148 8.50 -24.98 2.73
C ARG A 148 9.24 -26.29 3.01
N ARG A 149 8.69 -27.12 3.90
CA ARG A 149 9.16 -28.49 4.11
C ARG A 149 9.04 -29.26 2.79
N ALA A 150 10.17 -29.61 2.20
CA ALA A 150 10.24 -30.61 1.15
C ALA A 150 9.64 -31.92 1.69
N ARG A 151 8.56 -32.39 1.06
CA ARG A 151 8.12 -33.79 1.21
C ARG A 151 8.93 -34.63 0.24
N ALA A 152 9.63 -35.62 0.77
CA ALA A 152 10.26 -36.72 0.06
C ALA A 152 9.20 -37.67 -0.54
#